data_AF-A0A7H9ATS8-F1
#
_entry.id   AF-A0A7H9ATS8-F1
#
_cell.length_a   1.000
_cell.length_b   1.000
_cell.length_c   1.000
_cell.angle_alpha   90.00
_cell.angle_beta   90.00
_cell.angle_gamma   90.00
#
_symmetry.space_group_name_H-M   'P 1'
#
loop_
_entity.id
_entity.type
_entity.pdbx_description
1 polymer ?
#
loop_
_entity_poly.entity_id
_entity_poly.type
_entity_poly.pdbx_seq_one_letter_code
_entity_poly.pdbx_strand_id
1 'polypeptide(L)'
;MSITKNHTETSYKISIWILYLLAFAIATVILNNDPRLSRILFGLPILTSGVLGIIGSIAVVKGFEEPANEKRTFAMLVNFGMVLLTLAILLSNTVYS
;
A
#
# COMPACT_ATOMS: atom_id res chain seq x y z
N MET A 1 -19.54 0.48 -26.19
CA MET A 1 -19.40 0.55 -24.72
C MET A 1 -17.99 1.04 -24.42
N SER A 2 -17.82 2.34 -24.20
CA SER A 2 -16.51 2.91 -23.87
C SER A 2 -16.12 2.42 -22.48
N ILE A 3 -15.09 1.57 -22.39
CA ILE A 3 -14.49 1.20 -21.11
C ILE A 3 -13.68 2.42 -20.65
N THR A 4 -14.35 3.45 -20.13
CA THR A 4 -13.68 4.49 -19.34
C THR A 4 -13.17 3.80 -18.08
N LYS A 5 -11.93 3.30 -18.14
CA LYS A 5 -11.19 2.81 -16.97
C LYS A 5 -11.11 3.98 -15.99
N ASN A 6 -11.98 3.98 -14.99
CA ASN A 6 -11.92 4.95 -13.91
C ASN A 6 -10.66 4.62 -13.07
N HIS A 7 -9.62 5.41 -13.29
CA HIS A 7 -8.32 5.22 -12.69
C HIS A 7 -8.36 5.49 -11.18
N THR A 8 -9.19 6.46 -10.75
CA THR A 8 -9.46 6.73 -9.34
C THR A 8 -10.08 5.52 -8.64
N GLU A 9 -11.09 4.89 -9.23
CA GLU A 9 -11.75 3.72 -8.63
C GLU A 9 -10.82 2.51 -8.52
N THR A 10 -9.95 2.31 -9.52
CA THR A 10 -8.93 1.25 -9.49
C THR A 10 -7.93 1.52 -8.37
N SER A 11 -7.43 2.75 -8.27
CA SER A 11 -6.49 3.16 -7.23
C SER A 11 -7.09 3.08 -5.82
N TYR A 12 -8.38 3.41 -5.69
CA TYR A 12 -9.14 3.27 -4.45
C TYR A 12 -9.27 1.81 -4.01
N LYS A 13 -9.61 0.89 -4.93
CA LYS A 13 -9.66 -0.55 -4.63
C LYS A 13 -8.31 -1.11 -4.20
N ILE A 14 -7.22 -0.69 -4.85
CA ILE A 14 -5.85 -1.06 -4.44
C ILE A 14 -5.56 -0.56 -3.02
N SER A 15 -5.98 0.67 -2.69
CA SER A 15 -5.81 1.25 -1.36
C SER A 15 -6.50 0.42 -0.27
N ILE A 16 -7.71 -0.10 -0.55
CA ILE A 16 -8.41 -1.01 0.36
C ILE A 16 -7.62 -2.30 0.59
N TRP A 17 -7.03 -2.89 -0.46
CA TRP A 17 -6.19 -4.07 -0.32
C TRP A 17 -4.94 -3.81 0.52
N ILE A 18 -4.29 -2.65 0.34
CA ILE A 18 -3.16 -2.23 1.17
C ILE A 18 -3.57 -2.18 2.64
N LEU A 19 -4.75 -1.62 2.97
CA LEU A 19 -5.22 -1.56 4.34
C LEU A 19 -5.47 -2.95 4.96
N TYR A 20 -6.03 -3.89 4.20
CA TYR A 20 -6.20 -5.26 4.69
C TYR A 20 -4.87 -5.95 4.94
N LEU A 21 -3.89 -5.77 4.06
CA LEU A 21 -2.55 -6.31 4.24
C LEU A 21 -1.84 -5.69 5.44
N LEU A 22 -2.02 -4.38 5.67
CA LEU A 22 -1.48 -3.69 6.84
C LEU A 22 -2.12 -4.20 8.13
N ALA A 23 -3.44 -4.32 8.16
CA ALA A 23 -4.17 -4.84 9.31
C ALA A 23 -3.73 -6.28 9.63
N PHE A 24 -3.55 -7.11 8.61
CA PHE A 24 -2.99 -8.45 8.76
C PHE A 24 -1.57 -8.41 9.32
N ALA A 25 -0.67 -7.58 8.78
CA ALA A 25 0.70 -7.44 9.27
C ALA A 25 0.75 -7.01 10.75
N ILE A 26 -0.12 -6.08 11.15
CA ILE A 26 -0.21 -5.63 12.54
C ILE A 26 -0.73 -6.77 13.43
N ALA A 27 -1.76 -7.50 13.00
CA ALA A 27 -2.29 -8.63 13.75
C ALA A 27 -1.24 -9.73 13.98
N THR A 28 -0.41 -10.04 12.98
CA THR A 28 0.65 -11.06 13.12
C THR A 28 1.79 -10.63 14.05
N VAL A 29 2.08 -9.33 14.13
CA VAL A 29 3.01 -8.77 15.12
C VAL A 29 2.42 -8.83 16.53
N ILE A 30 1.15 -8.48 16.70
CA ILE A 30 0.47 -8.51 18.01
C ILE A 30 0.42 -9.94 18.56
N LEU A 31 0.10 -10.92 17.71
CA LEU A 31 -0.02 -12.31 18.15
C LEU A 31 1.31 -12.95 18.56
N ASN A 32 2.46 -12.44 18.09
CA ASN A 32 3.84 -12.75 18.48
C ASN A 32 4.13 -14.18 19.02
N ASN A 33 3.59 -15.21 18.38
CA ASN A 33 3.73 -16.59 18.86
C ASN A 33 5.14 -17.15 18.65
N ASP A 34 5.84 -16.73 17.58
CA ASP A 34 7.23 -17.08 17.29
C ASP A 34 7.91 -15.88 16.60
N PRO A 35 9.03 -15.34 17.12
CA PRO A 35 9.74 -14.20 16.55
C PRO A 35 10.18 -14.38 15.08
N ARG A 36 10.51 -15.60 14.66
CA ARG A 36 10.91 -15.90 13.28
C ARG A 36 9.71 -15.87 12.34
N LEU A 37 8.61 -16.48 12.78
CA LEU A 37 7.37 -16.53 12.01
C LEU A 37 6.76 -15.12 11.88
N SER A 38 6.71 -14.37 12.98
CA SER A 38 6.21 -12.99 13.00
C SER A 38 7.02 -12.06 12.09
N ARG A 39 8.35 -12.25 11.98
CA ARG A 39 9.17 -11.45 11.05
C ARG A 39 8.77 -11.66 9.59
N ILE A 40 8.53 -12.91 9.17
CA ILE A 40 8.12 -13.23 7.79
C ILE A 40 6.68 -12.76 7.55
N LEU A 41 5.78 -13.07 8.49
CA LEU A 41 4.36 -12.71 8.42
C LEU A 41 4.10 -11.20 8.52
N PHE A 42 5.06 -10.42 9.02
CA PHE A 42 5.04 -8.97 8.94
C PHE A 42 5.69 -8.48 7.65
N GLY A 43 6.90 -8.97 7.33
CA GLY A 43 7.69 -8.47 6.22
C GLY A 43 7.04 -8.70 4.86
N LEU A 44 6.45 -9.88 4.63
CA LEU A 44 5.86 -10.23 3.34
C LEU A 44 4.64 -9.35 2.99
N PRO A 45 3.62 -9.19 3.86
CA PRO A 45 2.53 -8.26 3.60
C PRO A 45 2.96 -6.80 3.42
N ILE A 46 3.98 -6.35 4.15
CA ILE A 46 4.51 -4.98 4.02
C ILE A 46 5.17 -4.77 2.66
N LEU A 47 5.98 -5.72 2.19
CA LEU A 47 6.60 -5.66 0.86
C LEU A 47 5.54 -5.73 -0.25
N THR A 48 4.56 -6.62 -0.15
CA THR A 48 3.44 -6.70 -1.10
C THR A 48 2.64 -5.40 -1.12
N SER A 49 2.38 -4.81 0.05
CA SER A 49 1.69 -3.52 0.16
C SER A 49 2.50 -2.39 -0.48
N GLY A 50 3.83 -2.39 -0.36
CA GLY A 50 4.70 -1.44 -1.04
C GLY A 50 4.58 -1.51 -2.57
N VAL A 51 4.61 -2.73 -3.14
CA VAL A 51 4.42 -2.94 -4.59
C VAL A 51 3.03 -2.47 -5.03
N LEU A 52 1.99 -2.81 -4.28
CA LEU A 52 0.63 -2.33 -4.54
C LEU A 52 0.55 -0.80 -4.45
N GLY A 53 1.25 -0.18 -3.49
CA GLY A 53 1.34 1.27 -3.36
C GLY A 53 1.94 1.93 -4.60
N ILE A 54 2.97 1.32 -5.21
CA ILE A 54 3.55 1.82 -6.47
C ILE A 54 2.51 1.74 -7.60
N ILE A 55 1.86 0.58 -7.77
CA ILE A 55 0.84 0.38 -8.81
C ILE A 55 -0.34 1.35 -8.62
N GLY A 56 -0.81 1.51 -7.39
CA GLY A 56 -1.88 2.41 -7.01
C GLY A 56 -1.52 3.87 -7.25
N SER A 57 -0.28 4.27 -6.95
CA SER A 57 0.24 5.61 -7.21
C SER A 57 0.32 5.91 -8.72
N ILE A 58 0.79 4.95 -9.53
CA ILE A 58 0.78 5.08 -11.00
C ILE A 58 -0.65 5.26 -11.51
N ALA A 59 -1.62 4.52 -10.94
CA ALA A 59 -3.03 4.67 -11.30
C ALA A 59 -3.57 6.07 -10.93
N VAL A 60 -3.21 6.63 -9.77
CA VAL A 60 -3.57 8.01 -9.43
C VAL A 60 -3.00 9.00 -10.46
N VAL A 61 -1.72 8.88 -10.78
CA VAL A 61 -1.05 9.81 -11.72
C VAL A 61 -1.71 9.75 -13.10
N LYS A 62 -2.12 8.56 -13.55
CA LYS A 62 -2.87 8.40 -14.80
C LYS A 62 -4.30 8.95 -14.74
N GLY A 63 -4.91 8.99 -13.56
CA GLY A 63 -6.24 9.55 -13.31
C GLY A 63 -6.24 11.02 -12.89
N PHE A 64 -5.15 11.77 -13.09
CA PHE A 64 -5.03 13.12 -12.54
C PHE A 64 -6.01 14.13 -13.14
N GLU A 65 -6.47 13.87 -14.36
CA GLU A 65 -7.49 14.65 -15.08
C GLU A 65 -8.91 14.38 -14.57
N GLU A 66 -9.13 13.31 -13.79
CA GLU A 66 -10.44 13.03 -13.19
C GLU A 66 -10.74 14.01 -12.06
N PRO A 67 -12.00 14.43 -11.84
CA PRO A 67 -12.34 15.41 -10.81
C PRO A 67 -11.90 14.93 -9.42
N ALA A 68 -11.28 15.85 -8.66
CA ALA A 68 -10.87 15.57 -7.30
C ALA A 68 -12.08 15.25 -6.42
N ASN A 69 -12.04 14.10 -5.76
CA ASN A 69 -13.06 13.63 -4.83
C ASN A 69 -12.41 12.94 -3.61
N GLU A 70 -13.23 12.52 -2.65
CA GLU A 70 -12.77 11.84 -1.44
C GLU A 70 -11.99 10.57 -1.74
N LYS A 71 -12.48 9.76 -2.71
CA LYS A 71 -11.82 8.51 -3.11
C LYS A 71 -10.42 8.74 -3.67
N ARG A 72 -10.24 9.78 -4.49
CA ARG A 72 -8.94 10.14 -5.07
C ARG A 72 -7.97 10.63 -3.99
N THR A 73 -8.46 11.45 -3.06
CA THR A 73 -7.65 11.95 -1.94
C THR A 73 -7.20 10.79 -1.05
N PHE A 74 -8.12 9.89 -0.70
CA PHE A 74 -7.81 8.67 0.05
C PHE A 74 -6.81 7.78 -0.69
N ALA A 75 -7.03 7.54 -1.98
CA ALA A 75 -6.15 6.71 -2.79
C ALA A 75 -4.75 7.31 -2.94
N MET A 76 -4.64 8.63 -3.02
CA MET A 76 -3.35 9.33 -2.94
C MET A 76 -2.66 9.06 -1.62
N LEU A 77 -3.32 9.35 -0.51
CA LEU A 77 -2.73 9.22 0.82
C LEU A 77 -2.26 7.79 1.11
N VAL A 78 -3.10 6.79 0.85
CA VAL A 78 -2.77 5.40 1.16
C VAL A 78 -1.68 4.87 0.23
N ASN A 79 -1.79 5.07 -1.09
CA ASN A 79 -0.82 4.50 -2.02
C ASN A 79 0.56 5.17 -1.90
N PHE A 80 0.62 6.51 -1.90
CA PHE A 80 1.90 7.21 -1.74
C PHE A 80 2.47 7.02 -0.33
N GLY A 81 1.63 7.05 0.70
CA GLY A 81 2.05 6.80 2.08
C GLY A 81 2.67 5.41 2.23
N MET A 82 2.08 4.38 1.61
CA MET A 82 2.62 3.03 1.65
C MET A 82 3.97 2.92 0.95
N VAL A 83 4.15 3.59 -0.20
CA VAL A 83 5.44 3.62 -0.90
C VAL A 83 6.51 4.25 -0.02
N LEU A 84 6.22 5.41 0.59
CA LEU A 84 7.14 6.10 1.49
C LEU A 84 7.48 5.24 2.71
N LEU A 85 6.49 4.58 3.31
CA LEU A 85 6.69 3.67 4.43
C LEU A 85 7.61 2.52 4.06
N THR A 86 7.37 1.83 2.93
CA THR A 86 8.21 0.73 2.49
C THR A 86 9.63 1.21 2.20
N LEU A 87 9.81 2.36 1.55
CA LEU A 87 11.14 2.94 1.31
C LEU A 87 11.86 3.25 2.62
N ALA A 88 11.17 3.85 3.59
CA ALA A 88 11.74 4.14 4.91
C ALA A 88 12.20 2.87 5.62
N ILE A 89 11.40 1.79 5.58
CA ILE A 89 11.75 0.49 6.16
C ILE A 89 12.98 -0.12 5.46
N LEU A 90 13.04 -0.08 4.13
CA LEU A 90 14.16 -0.61 3.36
C LEU A 90 15.46 0.17 3.64
N LEU A 91 15.37 1.50 3.67
CA LEU A 91 16.50 2.36 4.01
C LEU A 91 16.95 2.12 5.45
N SER A 92 16.03 2.04 6.41
CA SER A 92 16.35 1.73 7.80
C SER A 92 17.08 0.39 7.92
N ASN A 93 16.63 -0.64 7.20
CA ASN A 93 17.31 -1.93 7.20
C ASN A 93 18.65 -1.92 6.47
N THR A 94 18.89 -0.97 5.56
CA THR A 94 20.16 -0.88 4.83
C THR A 94 21.20 -0.05 5.59
N VAL A 95 20.78 1.01 6.29
CA VAL A 95 21.67 1.93 7.01
C VAL A 95 22.07 1.41 8.38
N TYR A 96 21.18 0.65 9.05
CA TYR A 96 21.40 0.14 10.40
C TYR A 96 21.75 -1.36 10.46
N SER A 97 22.05 -1.97 9.30
CA SER A 97 22.53 -3.36 9.20
C SER A 97 24.03 -3.42 8.96
#